data_AF-A0AAU5QQ03-F1
#
_entry.id   AF-A0AAU5QQ03-F1
#
_cell.length_a   1.000
_cell.length_b   1.000
_cell.length_c   1.000
_cell.angle_alpha   90.00
_cell.angle_beta   90.00
_cell.angle_gamma   90.00
#
_symmetry.space_group_name_H-M   'P 1'
#
loop_
_entity.id
_entity.type
_entity.pdbx_description
1 polymer ?
#
loop_
_entity_poly.entity_id
_entity_poly.type
_entity_poly.pdbx_seq_one_letter_code
_entity_poly.pdbx_strand_id
1 'polypeptide(L)'
;MNREGRRRTKAEIAASKERVVKERAIVVARYRGGESRRALAREYEVYEHWLSRRFDEWQVPQRGRAQAMELWGRQQAEKGAAARRAAQRRTREECDASRKRVIKAKETVIRRYRDGEPRRALADAYRVHLDWLDRRFAEWGVPFRSKAEAASIKRPMP
;
A
#
# COMPACT_ATOMS: atom_id res chain seq x y z
N MET A 1 12.53 -1.99 16.80
CA MET A 1 12.19 -1.08 17.92
C MET A 1 12.38 -1.83 19.23
N ASN A 2 13.57 -1.74 19.80
CA ASN A 2 13.86 -2.22 21.16
C ASN A 2 13.08 -1.33 22.13
N ARG A 3 12.12 -1.90 22.88
CA ARG A 3 11.53 -1.22 24.04
C ARG A 3 12.45 -1.53 25.22
N GLU A 4 13.22 -0.54 25.66
CA GLU A 4 14.03 -0.62 26.88
C GLU A 4 13.20 -1.13 28.06
N GLY A 5 13.79 -2.06 28.82
CA GLY A 5 13.16 -2.85 29.86
C GLY A 5 12.85 -2.09 31.15
N ARG A 6 12.15 -0.95 31.09
CA ARG A 6 11.56 -0.35 32.27
C ARG A 6 10.41 -1.23 32.75
N ARG A 7 10.54 -1.80 33.95
CA ARG A 7 9.41 -2.50 34.60
C ARG A 7 8.31 -1.47 34.81
N ARG A 8 7.13 -1.77 34.28
CA ARG A 8 5.93 -0.95 34.49
C ARG A 8 5.57 -0.93 35.96
N THR A 9 5.19 0.24 36.43
CA THR A 9 4.71 0.46 37.79
C THR A 9 3.32 -0.15 37.98
N LYS A 10 2.96 -0.41 39.24
CA LYS A 10 1.61 -0.90 39.57
C LYS A 10 0.52 0.08 39.11
N ALA A 11 0.79 1.38 39.20
CA ALA A 11 -0.14 2.44 38.78
C ALA A 11 -0.40 2.42 37.27
N GLU A 12 0.64 2.28 36.45
CA GLU A 12 0.49 2.17 34.99
C GLU A 12 -0.33 0.93 34.60
N ILE A 13 -0.08 -0.21 35.25
CA ILE A 13 -0.85 -1.44 35.00
C ILE A 13 -2.31 -1.25 35.40
N ALA A 14 -2.59 -0.55 36.51
CA ALA A 14 -3.96 -0.26 36.95
C ALA A 14 -4.69 0.65 35.95
N ALA A 15 -4.06 1.73 35.50
CA ALA A 15 -4.62 2.64 34.51
C ALA A 15 -4.90 1.94 33.17
N SER A 16 -3.99 1.08 32.70
CA SER A 16 -4.21 0.25 31.50
C SER A 16 -5.45 -0.64 31.64
N LYS A 17 -5.63 -1.29 32.80
CA LYS A 17 -6.81 -2.13 33.07
C LYS A 17 -8.09 -1.32 33.15
N GLU A 18 -8.06 -0.16 33.78
CA GLU A 18 -9.21 0.74 33.88
C GLU A 18 -9.65 1.22 32.50
N ARG A 19 -8.69 1.56 31.61
CA ARG A 19 -8.98 1.93 30.22
C ARG A 19 -9.74 0.83 29.48
N VAL A 20 -9.32 -0.43 29.63
CA VAL A 20 -10.01 -1.59 29.03
C VAL A 20 -11.45 -1.73 29.54
N VAL A 21 -11.68 -1.51 30.83
CA VAL A 21 -13.03 -1.61 31.42
C VAL A 21 -13.91 -0.45 30.93
N LYS A 22 -13.38 0.77 30.91
CA LYS A 22 -14.08 1.96 30.40
C LYS A 22 -14.44 1.82 28.92
N GLU A 23 -13.55 1.25 28.12
CA GLU A 23 -13.73 1.05 26.68
C GLU A 23 -14.29 -0.34 26.33
N ARG A 24 -14.97 -1.02 27.26
CA ARG A 24 -15.52 -2.38 27.08
C ARG A 24 -16.19 -2.56 25.72
N ALA A 25 -17.11 -1.65 25.34
CA ALA A 25 -17.86 -1.75 24.10
C ALA A 25 -16.94 -1.77 22.86
N ILE A 26 -15.90 -0.93 22.86
CA ILE A 26 -14.93 -0.83 21.77
C ILE A 26 -14.07 -2.10 21.72
N VAL A 27 -13.57 -2.56 22.87
CA VAL A 27 -12.75 -3.79 22.97
C VAL A 27 -13.52 -5.01 22.46
N VAL A 28 -14.79 -5.15 22.87
CA VAL A 28 -15.65 -6.26 22.44
C VAL A 28 -15.99 -6.14 20.95
N ALA A 29 -16.30 -4.95 20.45
CA ALA A 29 -16.55 -4.74 19.03
C ALA A 29 -15.35 -5.11 18.17
N ARG A 30 -14.14 -4.70 18.56
CA ARG A 30 -12.89 -5.04 17.87
C ARG A 30 -12.58 -6.53 17.91
N TYR A 31 -12.79 -7.18 19.05
CA TYR A 31 -12.65 -8.63 19.16
C TYR A 31 -13.61 -9.39 18.24
N ARG A 32 -14.89 -8.97 18.20
CA ARG A 32 -15.91 -9.53 17.30
C ARG A 32 -15.59 -9.24 15.82
N GLY A 33 -14.98 -8.09 15.53
CA GLY A 33 -14.45 -7.72 14.21
C GLY A 33 -13.21 -8.53 13.77
N GLY A 34 -12.77 -9.50 14.56
CA GLY A 34 -11.69 -10.42 14.20
C GLY A 34 -10.34 -10.08 14.80
N GLU A 35 -10.22 -9.01 15.58
CA GLU A 35 -8.99 -8.75 16.30
C GLU A 35 -8.72 -9.85 17.34
N SER A 36 -7.45 -10.19 17.53
CA SER A 36 -7.05 -11.24 18.48
C SER A 36 -6.96 -10.69 19.91
N ARG A 37 -7.25 -11.53 20.92
CA ARG A 37 -7.04 -11.17 22.33
C ARG A 37 -5.60 -10.74 22.59
N ARG A 38 -4.62 -11.43 22.01
CA ARG A 38 -3.20 -11.06 22.10
C ARG A 38 -2.90 -9.66 21.54
N ALA A 39 -3.51 -9.29 20.42
CA ALA A 39 -3.35 -7.95 19.82
C ALA A 39 -3.96 -6.87 20.72
N LEU A 40 -5.21 -7.07 21.17
CA LEU A 40 -5.87 -6.17 22.11
C LEU A 40 -5.09 -6.04 23.42
N ALA A 41 -4.61 -7.17 23.97
CA ALA A 41 -3.79 -7.18 25.18
C ALA A 41 -2.49 -6.38 25.00
N ARG A 42 -1.84 -6.49 23.83
CA ARG A 42 -0.64 -5.70 23.52
C ARG A 42 -0.93 -4.21 23.38
N GLU A 43 -2.04 -3.83 22.76
CA GLU A 43 -2.41 -2.43 22.54
C GLU A 43 -2.85 -1.74 23.82
N TYR A 44 -3.67 -2.41 24.62
CA TYR A 44 -4.07 -1.94 25.93
C TYR A 44 -3.00 -2.15 27.00
N GLU A 45 -1.89 -2.78 26.63
CA GLU A 45 -0.78 -3.13 27.50
C GLU A 45 -1.22 -3.96 28.72
N VAL A 46 -2.28 -4.75 28.59
CA VAL A 46 -2.74 -5.67 29.64
C VAL A 46 -2.24 -7.08 29.37
N TYR A 47 -2.33 -7.95 30.39
CA TYR A 47 -2.03 -9.36 30.20
C TYR A 47 -3.17 -10.07 29.49
N GLU A 48 -2.85 -10.96 28.53
CA GLU A 48 -3.84 -11.70 27.76
C GLU A 48 -4.76 -12.57 28.66
N HIS A 49 -4.20 -13.22 29.69
CA HIS A 49 -4.99 -14.00 30.65
C HIS A 49 -5.96 -13.13 31.47
N TRP A 50 -5.58 -11.90 31.79
CA TRP A 50 -6.45 -10.96 32.49
C TRP A 50 -7.61 -10.53 31.58
N LEU A 51 -7.31 -10.23 30.31
CA LEU A 51 -8.32 -9.89 29.31
C LEU A 51 -9.28 -11.07 29.05
N SER A 52 -8.78 -12.30 29.05
CA SER A 52 -9.62 -13.51 28.93
C SER A 52 -10.66 -13.57 30.04
N ARG A 53 -10.24 -13.41 31.31
CA ARG A 53 -11.17 -13.41 32.45
C ARG A 53 -12.22 -12.31 32.32
N ARG A 54 -11.83 -11.11 31.86
CA ARG A 54 -12.79 -10.02 31.60
C ARG A 54 -13.82 -10.40 30.53
N PHE A 55 -13.41 -11.11 29.48
CA PHE A 55 -14.35 -11.55 28.44
C PHE A 55 -15.34 -12.58 28.96
N ASP A 56 -14.89 -13.48 29.84
CA ASP A 56 -15.76 -14.45 30.50
C ASP A 56 -16.77 -13.72 31.42
N GLU A 57 -16.30 -12.76 32.23
CA GLU A 57 -17.16 -11.90 33.07
C GLU A 57 -18.15 -11.06 32.25
N TRP A 58 -17.76 -10.61 31.06
CA TRP A 58 -18.61 -9.85 30.14
C TRP A 58 -19.50 -10.74 29.26
N GLN A 59 -19.45 -12.06 29.44
CA GLN A 59 -20.18 -13.06 28.66
C GLN A 59 -19.94 -12.93 27.15
N VAL A 60 -18.70 -12.61 26.77
CA VAL A 60 -18.29 -12.54 25.37
C VAL A 60 -17.93 -13.96 24.92
N PRO A 61 -18.62 -14.52 23.91
CA PRO A 61 -18.32 -15.87 23.43
C PRO A 61 -16.87 -15.99 23.00
N GLN A 62 -16.16 -16.99 23.54
CA GLN A 62 -14.79 -17.27 23.14
C GLN A 62 -14.79 -17.86 21.73
N ARG A 63 -14.01 -17.25 20.85
CA ARG A 63 -13.86 -17.68 19.47
C ARG A 63 -13.04 -18.97 19.37
N GLY A 64 -13.64 -20.01 18.79
CA GLY A 64 -12.94 -21.24 18.44
C GLY A 64 -11.92 -21.05 17.31
N ARG A 65 -11.02 -22.02 17.13
CA ARG A 65 -9.93 -21.96 16.12
C ARG A 65 -10.45 -21.74 14.69
N ALA A 66 -11.51 -22.44 14.30
CA ALA A 66 -12.09 -22.32 12.95
C ALA A 66 -12.60 -20.89 12.68
N GLN A 67 -13.41 -20.34 13.59
CA GLN A 67 -13.90 -18.97 13.48
C GLN A 67 -12.76 -17.93 13.53
N ALA A 68 -11.68 -18.20 14.28
CA ALA A 68 -10.49 -17.33 14.27
C ALA A 68 -9.77 -17.34 12.91
N MET A 69 -9.62 -18.52 12.30
CA MET A 69 -8.99 -18.67 10.99
C MET A 69 -9.83 -18.01 9.89
N GLU A 70 -11.15 -18.11 9.96
CA GLU A 70 -12.05 -17.47 9.00
C GLU A 70 -11.91 -15.94 9.03
N LEU A 71 -11.97 -15.33 10.22
CA LEU A 71 -11.82 -13.89 10.39
C LEU A 71 -10.42 -13.40 9.96
N TRP A 72 -9.39 -14.17 10.27
CA TRP A 72 -8.04 -13.89 9.80
C TRP A 72 -7.96 -13.93 8.26
N GLY A 73 -8.54 -14.95 7.63
CA GLY A 73 -8.61 -15.08 6.18
C GLY A 73 -9.33 -13.90 5.52
N ARG A 74 -10.47 -13.47 6.06
CA ARG A 74 -11.21 -12.29 5.58
C ARG A 74 -10.36 -11.02 5.66
N GLN A 75 -9.71 -10.76 6.80
CA GLN A 75 -8.83 -9.60 6.95
C GLN A 75 -7.65 -9.62 5.97
N GLN A 76 -7.05 -10.78 5.71
CA GLN A 76 -5.97 -10.90 4.73
C GLN A 76 -6.48 -10.66 3.31
N ALA A 77 -7.66 -11.16 2.96
CA ALA A 77 -8.27 -10.93 1.66
C ALA A 77 -8.59 -9.44 1.44
N GLU A 78 -9.13 -8.75 2.45
CA GLU A 78 -9.39 -7.32 2.41
C GLU A 78 -8.11 -6.49 2.27
N LYS A 79 -7.07 -6.82 3.06
CA LYS A 79 -5.74 -6.18 2.94
C LYS A 79 -5.15 -6.41 1.55
N GLY A 80 -5.22 -7.62 1.02
CA GLY A 80 -4.77 -7.94 -0.32
C GLY A 80 -5.57 -7.23 -1.41
N ALA A 81 -6.88 -7.05 -1.24
CA ALA A 81 -7.72 -6.28 -2.16
C ALA A 81 -7.38 -4.78 -2.10
N ALA A 82 -7.21 -4.21 -0.90
CA ALA A 82 -6.81 -2.82 -0.71
C ALA A 82 -5.43 -2.54 -1.29
N ALA A 83 -4.45 -3.42 -1.05
CA ALA A 83 -3.10 -3.31 -1.61
C ALA A 83 -3.13 -3.38 -3.15
N ARG A 84 -3.94 -4.27 -3.74
CA ARG A 84 -4.13 -4.33 -5.20
C ARG A 84 -4.77 -3.06 -5.75
N ARG A 85 -5.81 -2.53 -5.09
CA ARG A 85 -6.43 -1.25 -5.47
C ARG A 85 -5.46 -0.08 -5.37
N ALA A 86 -4.63 -0.05 -4.32
CA ALA A 86 -3.59 0.96 -4.15
C ALA A 86 -2.49 0.83 -5.22
N ALA A 87 -2.04 -0.39 -5.51
CA ALA A 87 -1.09 -0.65 -6.59
C ALA A 87 -1.65 -0.27 -7.97
N GLN A 88 -2.96 -0.46 -8.18
CA GLN A 88 -3.64 -0.12 -9.42
C GLN A 88 -3.91 1.38 -9.57
N ARG A 89 -4.13 2.09 -8.46
CA ARG A 89 -4.30 3.55 -8.44
C ARG A 89 -2.95 4.22 -8.18
N ARG A 90 -2.20 4.49 -9.24
CA ARG A 90 -1.18 5.55 -9.15
C ARG A 90 -1.85 6.82 -8.64
N THR A 91 -1.22 7.43 -7.64
CA THR A 91 -1.67 8.71 -7.14
C THR A 91 -1.49 9.78 -8.22
N ARG A 92 -2.32 10.82 -8.18
CA ARG A 92 -2.20 11.97 -9.09
C ARG A 92 -0.80 12.59 -9.00
N GLU A 93 -0.26 12.65 -7.79
CA GLU A 93 1.08 13.17 -7.50
C GLU A 93 2.18 12.35 -8.18
N GLU A 94 2.12 11.02 -8.14
CA GLU A 94 3.07 10.16 -8.86
C GLU A 94 2.98 10.33 -10.37
N CYS A 95 1.76 10.49 -10.91
CA CYS A 95 1.55 10.80 -12.32
C CYS A 95 2.19 12.15 -12.68
N ASP A 96 1.97 13.18 -11.88
CA ASP A 96 2.52 14.52 -12.11
C ASP A 96 4.04 14.56 -11.94
N ALA A 97 4.60 13.83 -10.97
CA ALA A 97 6.04 13.66 -10.80
C ALA A 97 6.66 12.96 -12.02
N SER A 98 6.02 11.91 -12.55
CA SER A 98 6.50 11.21 -13.75
C SER A 98 6.48 12.14 -14.97
N ARG A 99 5.41 12.92 -15.16
CA ARG A 99 5.31 13.94 -16.22
C ARG A 99 6.39 15.01 -16.10
N LYS A 100 6.63 15.54 -14.90
CA LYS A 100 7.69 16.52 -14.64
C LYS A 100 9.08 15.97 -14.99
N ARG A 101 9.35 14.69 -14.72
CA ARG A 101 10.61 14.04 -15.11
C ARG A 101 10.79 14.03 -16.62
N VAL A 102 9.75 13.71 -17.40
CA VAL A 102 9.84 13.74 -18.88
C VAL A 102 10.11 15.15 -19.38
N ILE A 103 9.40 16.15 -18.84
CA ILE A 103 9.60 17.56 -19.22
C ILE A 103 11.03 18.01 -18.91
N LYS A 104 11.54 17.68 -17.72
CA LYS A 104 12.93 18.00 -17.33
C LYS A 104 13.95 17.25 -18.20
N ALA A 105 13.64 16.03 -18.63
CA ALA A 105 14.48 15.18 -19.47
C ALA A 105 14.20 15.34 -20.97
N LYS A 106 13.55 16.42 -21.41
CA LYS A 106 13.09 16.64 -22.80
C LYS A 106 14.16 16.25 -23.83
N GLU A 107 15.34 16.85 -23.76
CA GLU A 107 16.41 16.62 -24.74
C GLU A 107 16.88 15.16 -24.77
N THR A 108 16.97 14.52 -23.60
CA THR A 108 17.32 13.10 -23.50
C THR A 108 16.26 12.20 -24.11
N VAL A 109 14.98 12.52 -23.89
CA VAL A 109 13.84 11.78 -24.47
C VAL A 109 13.82 11.91 -25.98
N ILE A 110 14.01 13.12 -26.51
CA ILE A 110 14.07 13.39 -27.96
C ILE A 110 15.26 12.67 -28.60
N ARG A 111 16.43 12.72 -27.98
CA ARG A 111 17.63 12.01 -28.46
C ARG A 111 17.37 10.50 -28.56
N ARG A 112 16.92 9.88 -27.47
CA ARG A 112 16.61 8.44 -27.45
C ARG A 112 15.56 8.04 -28.51
N TYR A 113 14.56 8.90 -28.73
CA TYR A 113 13.59 8.70 -29.80
C TYR A 113 14.21 8.75 -31.20
N ARG A 114 15.12 9.70 -31.45
CA ARG A 114 15.84 9.83 -32.72
C ARG A 114 16.83 8.68 -32.94
N ASP A 115 17.48 8.22 -31.88
CA ASP A 115 18.37 7.05 -31.87
C ASP A 115 17.62 5.73 -32.10
N GLY A 116 16.30 5.79 -32.16
CA GLY A 116 15.47 4.70 -32.66
C GLY A 116 14.52 4.10 -31.64
N GLU A 117 14.66 4.46 -30.36
CA GLU A 117 13.84 3.89 -29.29
C GLU A 117 12.34 4.21 -29.50
N PRO A 118 11.44 3.21 -29.49
CA PRO A 118 10.04 3.45 -29.77
C PRO A 118 9.37 4.25 -28.65
N ARG A 119 8.37 5.07 -29.02
CA ARG A 119 7.60 5.90 -28.08
C ARG A 119 7.01 5.10 -26.92
N ARG A 120 6.59 3.85 -27.18
CA ARG A 120 6.08 2.95 -26.13
C ARG A 120 7.13 2.62 -25.08
N ALA A 121 8.36 2.30 -25.49
CA ALA A 121 9.46 2.04 -24.57
C ALA A 121 9.82 3.29 -23.75
N LEU A 122 9.79 4.47 -24.37
CA LEU A 122 9.98 5.74 -23.65
C LEU A 122 8.84 6.00 -22.65
N ALA A 123 7.58 5.79 -23.04
CA ALA A 123 6.43 5.95 -22.16
C ALA A 123 6.53 5.00 -20.94
N ASP A 124 6.92 3.75 -21.16
CA ASP A 124 7.10 2.76 -20.10
C ASP A 124 8.28 3.13 -19.18
N ALA A 125 9.43 3.50 -19.75
CA ALA A 125 10.64 3.89 -19.01
C ALA A 125 10.40 5.11 -18.11
N TYR A 126 9.67 6.10 -18.61
CA TYR A 126 9.29 7.28 -17.83
C TYR A 126 7.99 7.13 -17.07
N ARG A 127 7.34 5.96 -17.17
CA ARG A 127 6.11 5.66 -16.45
C ARG A 127 5.03 6.72 -16.77
N VAL A 128 4.85 7.10 -18.03
CA VAL A 128 3.78 8.01 -18.48
C VAL A 128 2.88 7.31 -19.50
N HIS A 129 1.66 7.83 -19.70
CA HIS A 129 0.77 7.32 -20.73
C HIS A 129 1.29 7.70 -22.12
N LEU A 130 1.14 6.81 -23.10
CA LEU A 130 1.61 7.03 -24.47
C LEU A 130 0.97 8.28 -25.09
N ASP A 131 -0.35 8.44 -24.98
CA ASP A 131 -1.05 9.61 -25.51
C ASP A 131 -0.58 10.93 -24.88
N TRP A 132 -0.16 10.89 -23.61
CA TRP A 132 0.38 12.08 -22.97
C TRP A 132 1.76 12.43 -23.56
N LEU A 133 2.61 11.41 -23.78
CA LEU A 133 3.91 11.59 -24.41
C LEU A 133 3.78 12.08 -25.86
N ASP A 134 2.79 11.58 -26.61
CA ASP A 134 2.51 11.99 -27.98
C ASP A 134 2.12 13.47 -28.08
N ARG A 135 1.25 13.93 -27.17
CA ARG A 135 0.92 15.36 -27.07
C ARG A 135 2.15 16.21 -26.78
N ARG A 136 3.04 15.74 -25.89
CA ARG A 136 4.31 16.45 -25.60
C ARG A 136 5.23 16.50 -26.82
N PHE A 137 5.32 15.43 -27.60
CA PHE A 137 6.15 15.39 -28.81
C PHE A 137 5.65 16.39 -29.86
N ALA A 138 4.33 16.48 -30.04
CA ALA A 138 3.72 17.49 -30.90
C ALA A 138 4.03 18.92 -30.41
N GLU A 139 3.88 19.19 -29.10
CA GLU A 139 4.23 20.48 -28.49
C GLU A 139 5.73 20.82 -28.64
N TRP A 140 6.61 19.80 -28.67
CA TRP A 140 8.05 19.98 -28.84
C TRP A 140 8.50 20.03 -30.31
N GLY A 141 7.57 19.94 -31.27
CA GLY A 141 7.88 19.95 -32.69
C GLY A 141 8.65 18.70 -33.16
N VAL A 142 8.50 17.57 -32.47
CA VAL A 142 9.15 16.32 -32.83
C VAL A 142 8.28 15.58 -33.84
N PRO A 143 8.73 15.40 -35.10
CA PRO A 143 7.95 14.69 -36.10
C PRO A 143 7.81 13.22 -35.71
N PHE A 144 6.62 12.66 -35.96
CA PHE A 144 6.41 11.23 -35.77
C PHE A 144 7.03 10.45 -36.93
N ARG A 145 7.92 9.52 -36.60
CA ARG A 145 8.48 8.54 -37.53
C ARG A 145 7.36 7.77 -38.22
N SER A 146 7.44 7.71 -39.53
CA SER A 146 6.62 6.87 -40.39
C SER A 146 6.87 5.38 -40.10
N LYS A 147 5.95 4.52 -40.56
CA LYS A 147 6.11 3.06 -40.47
C LYS A 147 7.39 2.57 -41.15
N ALA A 148 7.79 3.20 -42.26
CA ALA A 148 9.00 2.87 -43.02
C ALA A 148 10.27 3.20 -42.22
N GLU A 149 10.37 4.40 -41.64
CA GLU A 149 11.51 4.80 -40.80
C GLU A 149 11.64 3.94 -39.54
N ALA A 150 10.51 3.57 -38.93
CA ALA A 150 10.51 2.66 -37.79
C ALA A 150 10.96 1.23 -38.16
N ALA A 151 10.68 0.78 -39.39
CA ALA A 151 11.11 -0.52 -39.90
C ALA A 151 12.61 -0.55 -40.24
N SER A 152 13.16 0.54 -40.80
CA SER A 152 14.59 0.68 -41.11
C SER A 152 15.49 0.64 -39.88
N ILE A 153 14.97 1.02 -38.71
CA ILE A 153 15.72 0.98 -37.44
C ILE A 153 15.72 -0.43 -36.82
N LYS A 154 14.71 -1.25 -37.09
CA LYS A 154 14.64 -2.65 -36.64
C LYS A 154 15.51 -3.60 -37.45
N ARG A 155 15.89 -3.22 -38.67
CA ARG A 155 16.80 -3.99 -39.52
C ARG A 155 18.10 -3.21 -39.64
N PRO A 156 19.20 -3.60 -38.96
CA PRO A 156 20.51 -3.21 -39.47
C PRO A 156 20.58 -3.78 -40.89
N MET A 157 20.58 -2.92 -41.90
CA MET A 157 20.93 -3.37 -43.25
C MET A 157 22.40 -3.80 -43.22
N PRO A 158 22.74 -5.00 -43.71
CA PRO A 158 24.13 -5.38 -43.97
C PRO A 158 24.74 -4.53 -45.09
#